data_AF-A0A353VDY0-F1
#
_entry.id   AF-A0A353VDY0-F1
#
_cell.length_a   1.000
_cell.length_b   1.000
_cell.length_c   1.000
_cell.angle_alpha   90.00
_cell.angle_beta   90.00
_cell.angle_gamma   90.00
#
_symmetry.space_group_name_H-M   'P 1'
#
loop_
_entity.id
_entity.type
_entity.pdbx_description
1 polymer ?
#
loop_
_entity_poly.entity_id
_entity_poly.type
_entity_poly.pdbx_seq_one_letter_code
_entity_poly.pdbx_strand_id
1 'polypeptide(L)'
;FADLLERTYIARIDDYGGQRLRYVGEAVDGDLATVRARIVTRKGAEVPVESRMVRRADRWLVYDVLIENVSLIANYRAQFDRIVRTSSYEELVRRLKSRRDEFLHGPGTKARRTAR
;
A
#
# COMPACT_ATOMS: atom_id res chain seq x y z
N PHE A 1 -11.92 1.36 -8.06
CA PHE A 1 -10.63 0.70 -7.79
C PHE A 1 -9.63 1.68 -7.18
N ALA A 2 -9.41 2.85 -7.78
CA ALA A 2 -8.67 3.95 -7.15
C ALA A 2 -9.23 4.32 -5.76
N ASP A 3 -10.55 4.44 -5.62
CA ASP A 3 -11.21 4.67 -4.33
C ASP A 3 -10.96 3.57 -3.29
N LEU A 4 -10.78 2.31 -3.74
CA LEU A 4 -10.44 1.21 -2.84
C LEU A 4 -9.03 1.44 -2.29
N LEU A 5 -8.05 1.67 -3.18
CA LEU A 5 -6.65 1.94 -2.80
C LEU A 5 -6.53 3.13 -1.85
N GLU A 6 -7.19 4.23 -2.19
CA GLU A 6 -7.17 5.46 -1.40
C GLU A 6 -7.69 5.20 0.02
N ARG A 7 -8.90 4.65 0.16
CA ARG A 7 -9.48 4.44 1.50
C ARG A 7 -8.79 3.34 2.29
N THR A 8 -8.33 2.28 1.63
CA THR A 8 -7.68 1.14 2.29
C THR A 8 -6.31 1.52 2.87
N TYR A 9 -5.51 2.34 2.18
CA TYR A 9 -4.17 2.68 2.65
C TYR A 9 -4.08 4.00 3.40
N ILE A 10 -4.91 4.99 3.08
CA ILE A 10 -5.05 6.17 3.96
C ILE A 10 -5.56 5.72 5.33
N ALA A 11 -6.55 4.81 5.38
CA ALA A 11 -6.99 4.24 6.65
C ALA A 11 -5.89 3.45 7.36
N ARG A 12 -4.99 2.76 6.65
CA ARG A 12 -3.83 2.12 7.31
C ARG A 12 -2.84 3.12 7.88
N ILE A 13 -2.58 4.24 7.19
CA ILE A 13 -1.74 5.32 7.73
C ILE A 13 -2.39 5.88 9.01
N ASP A 14 -3.72 5.99 9.04
CA ASP A 14 -4.48 6.36 10.23
C ASP A 14 -4.46 5.27 11.33
N ASP A 15 -4.51 3.98 10.99
CA ASP A 15 -4.43 2.84 11.93
C ASP A 15 -3.06 2.73 12.60
N TYR A 16 -2.00 3.20 11.94
CA TYR A 16 -0.72 3.41 12.59
C TYR A 16 -0.85 4.45 13.73
N GLY A 17 -1.82 5.36 13.69
CA GLY A 17 -2.29 6.05 14.89
C GLY A 17 -1.38 7.20 15.31
N GLY A 18 -1.56 8.35 14.67
CA GLY A 18 -0.93 9.63 15.06
C GLY A 18 0.59 9.68 14.89
N GLN A 19 1.13 8.84 14.01
CA GLN A 19 2.57 8.61 13.89
C GLN A 19 3.26 9.73 13.11
N ARG A 20 4.44 10.14 13.60
CA ARG A 20 5.30 11.08 12.88
C ARG A 20 5.86 10.39 11.64
N LEU A 21 5.41 10.81 10.46
CA LEU A 21 6.07 10.49 9.20
C LEU A 21 7.36 11.31 9.13
N ARG A 22 8.51 10.65 9.17
CA ARG A 22 9.82 11.30 9.00
C ARG A 22 10.26 11.18 7.55
N TYR A 23 10.33 12.30 6.86
CA TYR A 23 10.99 12.37 5.55
C TYR A 23 12.46 11.95 5.67
N VAL A 24 12.93 11.13 4.74
CA VAL A 24 14.31 10.64 4.69
C VAL A 24 15.06 11.25 3.52
N GLY A 25 14.41 11.38 2.36
CA GLY A 25 15.02 11.88 1.15
C GLY A 25 14.22 11.53 -0.08
N GLU A 26 14.62 12.09 -1.22
CA GLU A 26 14.00 11.82 -2.51
C GLU A 26 15.07 11.64 -3.58
N ALA A 27 14.70 10.93 -4.65
CA ALA A 27 15.48 10.82 -5.86
C ALA A 27 14.56 11.06 -7.05
N VAL A 28 14.96 11.94 -7.97
CA VAL A 28 14.21 12.29 -9.17
C VAL A 28 15.01 11.86 -10.39
N ASP A 29 14.34 11.17 -11.31
CA ASP A 29 14.89 10.72 -12.59
C ASP A 29 13.88 11.03 -13.71
N GLY A 30 14.09 12.16 -14.39
CA GLY A 30 13.18 12.66 -15.41
C GLY A 30 11.76 12.89 -14.89
N ASP A 31 10.80 12.11 -15.40
CA ASP A 31 9.39 12.15 -14.99
C ASP A 31 9.05 11.13 -13.90
N LEU A 32 10.05 10.47 -13.31
CA LEU A 32 9.87 9.55 -12.19
C LEU A 32 10.54 10.11 -10.95
N ALA A 33 9.95 9.85 -9.79
CA ALA A 33 10.56 10.18 -8.51
C ALA A 33 10.26 9.12 -7.47
N THR A 34 11.18 8.98 -6.52
CA THR A 34 11.07 8.10 -5.38
C THR A 34 11.25 8.93 -4.12
N VAL A 35 10.19 9.05 -3.32
CA VAL A 35 10.20 9.76 -2.04
C VAL A 35 10.25 8.72 -0.92
N ARG A 36 11.25 8.83 -0.04
CA ARG A 36 11.47 7.91 1.08
C ARG A 36 11.11 8.58 2.38
N ALA A 37 10.37 7.84 3.21
CA ALA A 37 9.97 8.25 4.54
C ALA A 37 10.06 7.07 5.51
N ARG A 38 9.95 7.38 6.81
CA ARG A 38 9.78 6.39 7.87
C ARG A 38 8.57 6.72 8.71
N ILE A 39 7.76 5.71 8.95
CA ILE A 39 6.62 5.76 9.87
C ILE A 39 7.14 5.35 11.25
N VAL A 40 7.03 6.23 12.25
CA VAL A 40 7.49 5.94 13.62
C VAL A 40 6.32 5.46 14.48
N THR A 41 6.34 4.18 14.86
CA THR A 41 5.27 3.59 15.65
C THR A 41 5.19 4.10 17.08
N ARG A 42 4.01 3.97 17.70
CA ARG A 42 3.83 4.27 19.14
C ARG A 42 4.81 3.50 20.03
N LYS A 43 5.30 2.35 19.57
CA LYS A 43 6.30 1.52 20.25
C LYS A 43 7.75 1.86 19.84
N GLY A 44 7.96 2.92 19.04
CA GLY A 44 9.27 3.37 18.58
C GLY A 44 9.84 2.60 17.38
N ALA A 45 9.17 1.56 16.87
CA ALA A 45 9.61 0.87 15.66
C ALA A 45 9.49 1.81 14.44
N GLU A 46 10.50 1.84 13.58
CA GLU A 46 10.49 2.60 12.34
C GLU A 46 10.17 1.68 11.16
N VAL A 47 9.11 2.00 10.41
CA VAL A 47 8.69 1.26 9.22
C VAL A 47 9.07 2.07 7.97
N PRO A 48 9.90 1.55 7.06
CA PRO A 48 10.26 2.25 5.84
C PRO A 48 9.08 2.32 4.87
N VAL A 49 8.89 3.50 4.30
CA VAL A 49 7.89 3.77 3.26
C VAL A 49 8.58 4.42 2.07
N GLU A 50 8.28 3.92 0.89
CA GLU A 50 8.73 4.50 -0.38
C GLU A 50 7.51 4.81 -1.25
N SER A 51 7.37 6.07 -1.66
CA SER A 51 6.36 6.50 -2.62
C SER A 51 7.01 6.65 -3.99
N ARG A 52 6.51 5.89 -4.97
CA ARG A 52 6.89 6.03 -6.37
C ARG A 52 5.94 6.98 -7.06
N MET A 53 6.51 8.00 -7.66
CA MET A 53 5.80 9.12 -8.24
C MET A 53 6.11 9.24 -9.72
N VAL A 54 5.13 9.78 -10.44
CA VAL A 54 5.23 10.08 -11.85
C VAL A 54 4.78 11.51 -12.10
N ARG A 55 5.53 12.25 -12.91
CA ARG A 55 5.17 13.60 -13.32
C ARG A 55 4.21 13.52 -14.50
N ARG A 56 3.11 14.27 -14.39
CA ARG A 56 2.09 14.43 -15.44
C ARG A 56 1.74 15.90 -15.53
N ALA A 57 2.05 16.50 -16.68
CA ALA A 57 2.12 17.96 -16.81
C ALA A 57 3.00 18.52 -15.67
N ASP A 58 2.49 19.49 -14.91
CA ASP A 58 3.26 20.15 -13.84
C ASP A 58 2.97 19.58 -12.44
N ARG A 59 2.53 18.32 -12.34
CA ARG A 59 2.17 17.70 -11.06
C ARG A 59 2.79 16.33 -10.88
N TRP A 60 3.31 16.08 -9.69
CA TRP A 60 3.73 14.76 -9.23
C TRP A 60 2.53 13.98 -8.69
N LEU A 61 2.35 12.77 -9.20
CA LEU A 61 1.29 11.86 -8.77
C LEU A 61 1.93 10.59 -8.22
N VAL A 62 1.53 10.17 -7.03
CA VAL A 62 1.92 8.86 -6.49
C VAL A 62 1.21 7.79 -7.31
N TYR A 63 1.96 6.86 -7.88
CA TYR A 63 1.38 5.72 -8.60
C TYR A 63 1.55 4.41 -7.83
N ASP A 64 2.57 4.28 -6.97
CA ASP A 64 2.74 3.11 -6.12
C ASP A 64 3.35 3.51 -4.77
N VAL A 65 3.05 2.73 -3.75
CA VAL A 65 3.65 2.88 -2.42
C VAL A 65 4.26 1.53 -2.04
N LEU A 66 5.40 1.55 -1.37
CA LEU A 66 6.02 0.37 -0.82
C LEU A 66 6.10 0.56 0.68
N ILE A 67 5.62 -0.43 1.43
CA ILE A 67 5.76 -0.51 2.88
C ILE A 67 6.60 -1.74 3.16
N GLU A 68 7.70 -1.60 3.90
CA GLU A 68 8.65 -2.70 4.13
C GLU A 68 9.12 -3.36 2.81
N ASN A 69 9.32 -2.55 1.77
CA ASN A 69 9.69 -2.97 0.41
C ASN A 69 8.62 -3.79 -0.34
N VAL A 70 7.41 -3.90 0.20
CA VAL A 70 6.29 -4.57 -0.48
C VAL A 70 5.45 -3.53 -1.22
N SER A 71 5.48 -3.59 -2.55
CA SER A 71 4.64 -2.77 -3.43
C SER A 71 3.16 -3.09 -3.24
N LEU A 72 2.37 -2.04 -3.07
CA LEU A 72 0.93 -2.16 -2.94
C LEU A 72 0.32 -2.67 -4.24
N ILE A 73 0.70 -2.10 -5.38
CA ILE A 73 0.22 -2.55 -6.68
C ILE A 73 0.57 -4.02 -6.92
N ALA A 74 1.83 -4.42 -6.70
CA ALA A 74 2.28 -5.79 -6.94
C ALA A 74 1.51 -6.79 -6.07
N ASN A 75 1.30 -6.45 -4.79
CA ASN A 75 0.51 -7.27 -3.88
C ASN A 75 -0.93 -7.47 -4.38
N TYR A 76 -1.61 -6.41 -4.84
CA TYR A 76 -2.98 -6.56 -5.37
C TYR A 76 -3.04 -7.37 -6.64
N ARG A 77 -2.10 -7.14 -7.57
CA ARG A 77 -2.02 -7.93 -8.81
C ARG A 77 -1.94 -9.41 -8.49
N ALA A 78 -1.05 -9.80 -7.56
CA ALA A 78 -0.94 -11.20 -7.14
C ALA A 78 -2.23 -11.76 -6.52
N GLN A 79 -2.96 -10.97 -5.72
CA GLN A 79 -4.25 -11.40 -5.15
C GLN A 79 -5.33 -11.55 -6.21
N PHE A 80 -5.41 -10.62 -7.16
CA PHE A 80 -6.38 -10.66 -8.25
C PHE A 80 -6.11 -11.82 -9.19
N ASP A 81 -4.85 -12.03 -9.57
CA ASP A 81 -4.42 -13.15 -10.39
C ASP A 81 -4.78 -14.48 -9.72
N ARG A 82 -4.62 -14.57 -8.39
CA ARG A 82 -5.06 -15.74 -7.63
C ARG A 82 -6.57 -15.96 -7.74
N ILE A 83 -7.39 -14.93 -7.50
CA ILE A 83 -8.86 -15.04 -7.55
C ILE A 83 -9.32 -15.44 -8.95
N VAL A 84 -8.80 -14.77 -9.99
CA VAL A 84 -9.18 -15.06 -11.38
C VAL A 84 -8.81 -16.49 -11.74
N ARG A 85 -7.63 -16.98 -11.33
CA ARG A 85 -7.19 -18.34 -11.60
C ARG A 85 -7.97 -19.41 -10.84
N THR A 86 -8.38 -19.14 -9.59
CA THR A 86 -9.11 -20.12 -8.76
C THR A 86 -10.63 -20.03 -8.86
N SER A 87 -11.14 -18.97 -9.47
CA SER A 87 -12.56 -18.68 -9.54
C SER A 87 -12.88 -18.08 -10.91
N SER A 88 -13.17 -16.77 -11.00
CA SER A 88 -13.45 -16.11 -12.26
C SER A 88 -13.23 -14.60 -12.15
N TYR A 89 -13.22 -13.91 -13.29
CA TYR A 89 -13.23 -12.45 -13.33
C TYR A 89 -14.49 -11.85 -12.69
N GLU A 90 -15.66 -12.45 -12.93
CA GLU A 90 -16.93 -12.03 -12.32
C GLU A 90 -16.87 -12.10 -10.80
N GLU A 91 -16.23 -13.14 -10.26
CA GLU A 91 -16.01 -13.29 -8.83
C GLU A 91 -15.10 -12.19 -8.27
N LEU A 92 -14.03 -11.83 -8.99
CA LEU A 92 -13.19 -10.69 -8.62
C LEU A 92 -14.01 -9.39 -8.56
N VAL A 93 -14.81 -9.11 -9.60
CA VAL A 93 -15.67 -7.91 -9.65
C VAL A 93 -16.70 -7.93 -8.52
N ARG A 94 -17.31 -9.08 -8.23
CA ARG A 94 -18.24 -9.26 -7.12
C ARG A 94 -17.56 -8.95 -5.79
N ARG A 95 -16.36 -9.47 -5.55
CA ARG A 95 -15.58 -9.21 -4.32
C ARG A 95 -15.19 -7.75 -4.18
N LEU A 96 -14.75 -7.10 -5.25
CA LEU A 96 -14.44 -5.67 -5.25
C LEU A 96 -15.64 -4.80 -4.89
N LYS A 97 -16.86 -5.21 -5.28
CA LYS A 97 -18.11 -4.52 -4.95
C LYS A 97 -18.60 -4.80 -3.52
N SER A 98 -18.39 -6.01 -3.01
CA SER A 98 -18.99 -6.49 -1.76
C SER A 98 -18.06 -6.46 -0.54
N ARG A 99 -16.74 -6.50 -0.74
CA ARG A 99 -15.76 -6.64 0.35
C ARG A 99 -14.57 -5.71 0.13
N ARG A 100 -14.67 -4.48 0.65
CA ARG A 100 -13.53 -3.56 0.71
C ARG A 100 -12.48 -4.02 1.72
N ASP A 101 -12.92 -4.78 2.74
CA ASP A 101 -12.10 -5.10 3.91
C ASP A 101 -11.20 -6.33 3.75
N GLU A 102 -11.59 -7.30 2.90
CA GLU A 102 -10.80 -8.51 2.63
C GLU A 102 -9.45 -8.18 1.99
N PHE A 103 -9.43 -7.12 1.18
CA PHE A 103 -8.27 -6.57 0.51
C PHE A 103 -7.38 -5.71 1.42
N LEU A 104 -7.85 -5.37 2.64
CA LEU A 104 -7.06 -4.63 3.62
C LEU A 104 -5.91 -5.46 4.18
N HIS A 105 -5.86 -6.79 3.96
CA HIS A 105 -4.87 -7.68 4.61
C HIS A 105 -3.84 -8.20 3.61
N GLY A 106 -2.81 -7.38 3.34
CA GLY A 106 -1.62 -7.82 2.61
C GLY A 106 -0.76 -8.82 3.41
N PRO A 107 0.12 -9.59 2.74
CA PRO A 107 0.90 -10.69 3.31
C PRO A 107 1.90 -10.28 4.41
N GLY A 108 2.13 -8.98 4.64
CA GLY A 108 2.98 -8.49 5.73
C GLY A 108 2.34 -8.51 7.13
N THR A 109 1.03 -8.75 7.26
CA THR A 109 0.33 -8.63 8.55
C THR A 109 0.18 -9.95 9.33
N LYS A 110 0.83 -11.04 8.90
CA LYS A 110 0.94 -12.27 9.72
C LYS A 110 2.16 -12.29 10.64
N ALA A 111 2.74 -11.13 10.97
CA ALA A 111 3.74 -11.05 12.03
C ALA A 111 3.07 -11.16 13.41
N ARG A 112 3.10 -12.37 13.98
CA ARG A 112 3.01 -12.69 15.42
C ARG A 112 1.67 -12.35 16.11
N ARG A 113 0.61 -13.07 15.72
CA ARG A 113 -0.41 -13.55 16.67
C ARG A 113 -0.26 -15.05 16.88
N THR A 114 0.90 -15.46 17.34
CA THR A 114 1.07 -16.72 18.08
C THR A 114 1.57 -16.32 19.46
N ALA A 115 0.60 -16.12 20.35
CA ALA A 115 0.84 -16.16 21.77
C ALA A 115 1.25 -17.59 22.14
N ARG A 116 2.42 -17.74 22.76
CA ARG A 116 2.58 -18.55 23.95
C ARG A 116 3.81 -18.07 24.71
#